data_AF-A0A0B5EEM9-F1
#
_entry.id   AF-A0A0B5EEM9-F1
#
_cell.length_a   1.000
_cell.length_b   1.000
_cell.length_c   1.000
_cell.angle_alpha   90.00
_cell.angle_beta   90.00
_cell.angle_gamma   90.00
#
_symmetry.space_group_name_H-M   'P 1'
#
loop_
_entity.id
_entity.type
_entity.pdbx_description
1 polymer ?
#
loop_
_entity_poly.entity_id
_entity_poly.type
_entity_poly.pdbx_seq_one_letter_code
_entity_poly.pdbx_strand_id
1 'polypeptide(L)'
;MWLSLKAAHQRLVDLTHHTTVPAYLDHVNRYTFAAASHVLIGDTAVRGYKHRQQWRFLDREIQEAATRFAGLGIDPGDLIDAGLHTGRSRTWRSRVWQWISQGTYESELPQAQYPSDLPVGFSGQQLPEAFTRRTIASTRPLALMTWSGEVWLIPRAYAAVLDRAAEVEAGLAEQDKVCSGCGALAGREQWRSSSTAGFVTLCPSCAAQASRPYTGHMRGRKYTKTLAKRSPAEVFLCRMCPQPRRAMYWDHCHSHGLLRGPLCVKCNNSEGAPGFLDHPGAVEHLLQCTGCRAERTLPLHHRSDVVRRLAVFEPHAACTHELSWRYFCVEADGSVVARFQCYQHHPDLAWSVTVPSDEVTLLVRRFIHEASDSGAAWATTA
;
A
#
# COMPACT_ATOMS: atom_id res chain seq x y z
N MET A 1 -23.86 -15.99 -2.01
CA MET A 1 -23.91 -14.84 -2.93
C MET A 1 -22.65 -13.99 -2.76
N TRP A 2 -22.13 -13.37 -3.83
CA TRP A 2 -20.96 -12.47 -3.75
C TRP A 2 -21.39 -11.01 -3.58
N LEU A 3 -20.95 -10.35 -2.52
CA LEU A 3 -21.21 -8.94 -2.26
C LEU A 3 -20.03 -8.07 -2.71
N SER A 4 -20.33 -6.92 -3.33
CA SER A 4 -19.34 -5.84 -3.47
C SER A 4 -19.01 -5.26 -2.08
N LEU A 5 -17.92 -4.50 -1.96
CA LEU A 5 -17.59 -3.82 -0.69
C LEU A 5 -18.76 -2.94 -0.19
N LYS A 6 -19.39 -2.19 -1.09
CA LYS A 6 -20.56 -1.34 -0.76
C LYS A 6 -21.77 -2.16 -0.31
N ALA A 7 -22.06 -3.27 -1.01
CA ALA A 7 -23.19 -4.13 -0.64
C ALA A 7 -22.95 -4.86 0.69
N ALA A 8 -21.71 -5.30 0.95
CA ALA A 8 -21.32 -5.89 2.23
C ALA A 8 -21.42 -4.88 3.38
N HIS A 9 -20.99 -3.63 3.16
CA HIS A 9 -21.17 -2.55 4.12
C HIS A 9 -22.67 -2.36 4.45
N GLN A 10 -23.52 -2.18 3.44
CA GLN A 10 -24.95 -1.98 3.66
C GLN A 10 -25.57 -3.16 4.41
N ARG A 11 -25.24 -4.39 4.00
CA ARG A 11 -25.71 -5.61 4.66
C ARG A 11 -25.32 -5.65 6.14
N LEU A 12 -24.08 -5.27 6.47
CA LEU A 12 -23.62 -5.23 7.85
C LEU A 12 -24.37 -4.16 8.67
N VAL A 13 -24.57 -2.97 8.11
CA VAL A 13 -25.34 -1.90 8.76
C VAL A 13 -26.77 -2.36 9.01
N ASP A 14 -27.45 -2.91 8.01
CA ASP A 14 -28.83 -3.41 8.16
C ASP A 14 -28.96 -4.46 9.27
N LEU A 15 -27.96 -5.32 9.42
CA LEU A 15 -27.94 -6.37 10.43
C LEU A 15 -27.55 -5.90 11.84
N THR A 16 -26.91 -4.73 11.99
CA THR A 16 -26.34 -4.30 13.27
C THR A 16 -26.83 -2.93 13.76
N HIS A 17 -27.56 -2.17 12.95
CA HIS A 17 -28.02 -0.81 13.29
C HIS A 17 -28.90 -0.73 14.55
N HIS A 18 -29.60 -1.82 14.89
CA HIS A 18 -30.49 -1.90 16.05
C HIS A 18 -29.78 -2.33 17.34
N THR A 19 -28.50 -2.66 17.26
CA THR A 19 -27.70 -3.11 18.41
C THR A 19 -27.08 -1.91 19.13
N THR A 20 -26.68 -2.09 20.39
CA THR A 20 -25.95 -1.07 21.16
C THR A 20 -24.69 -0.58 20.45
N VAL A 21 -24.05 -1.44 19.65
CA VAL A 21 -22.80 -1.14 18.96
C VAL A 21 -22.93 -1.50 17.49
N PRO A 22 -23.35 -0.57 16.62
CA PRO A 22 -23.41 -0.85 15.18
C PRO A 22 -22.03 -1.07 14.56
N ALA A 23 -21.96 -1.89 13.51
CA ALA A 23 -20.74 -2.20 12.79
C ALA A 23 -20.73 -1.62 11.36
N TYR A 24 -19.54 -1.22 10.90
CA TYR A 24 -19.30 -0.47 9.67
C TYR A 24 -18.02 -0.95 8.95
N LEU A 25 -18.12 -1.13 7.63
CA LEU A 25 -16.97 -1.41 6.77
C LEU A 25 -16.41 -0.16 6.07
N ASP A 26 -16.59 1.04 6.64
CA ASP A 26 -16.16 2.32 6.05
C ASP A 26 -14.65 2.38 5.79
N HIS A 27 -13.87 1.71 6.63
CA HIS A 27 -12.41 1.63 6.52
C HIS A 27 -11.95 0.64 5.44
N VAL A 28 -12.85 -0.18 4.88
CA VAL A 28 -12.50 -1.22 3.91
C VAL A 28 -12.47 -0.62 2.51
N ASN A 29 -11.28 -0.68 1.91
CA ASN A 29 -11.04 -0.25 0.55
C ASN A 29 -10.16 -1.28 -0.19
N ARG A 30 -9.84 -0.99 -1.46
CA ARG A 30 -9.06 -1.92 -2.31
C ARG A 30 -7.66 -2.25 -1.76
N TYR A 31 -7.11 -1.41 -0.88
CA TYR A 31 -5.79 -1.56 -0.28
C TYR A 31 -5.82 -2.27 1.08
N THR A 32 -6.97 -2.34 1.75
CA THR A 32 -7.13 -3.03 3.05
C THR A 32 -6.56 -4.44 2.99
N PHE A 33 -6.80 -5.13 1.87
CA PHE A 33 -6.39 -6.53 1.74
C PHE A 33 -4.90 -6.75 1.46
N ALA A 34 -4.16 -5.67 1.16
CA ALA A 34 -2.72 -5.74 0.92
C ALA A 34 -1.97 -6.24 2.15
N ALA A 35 -2.40 -5.80 3.34
CA ALA A 35 -1.80 -6.17 4.61
C ALA A 35 -2.37 -7.48 5.17
N ALA A 36 -3.67 -7.77 4.98
CA ALA A 36 -4.33 -8.95 5.53
C ALA A 36 -5.42 -9.48 4.59
N SER A 37 -5.70 -10.79 4.59
CA SER A 37 -6.78 -11.35 3.74
C SER A 37 -8.17 -11.24 4.36
N HIS A 38 -8.29 -10.66 5.55
CA HIS A 38 -9.51 -10.64 6.35
C HIS A 38 -9.81 -9.23 6.86
N VAL A 39 -11.08 -8.99 7.18
CA VAL A 39 -11.56 -7.86 7.97
C VAL A 39 -12.24 -8.43 9.20
N LEU A 40 -12.07 -7.78 10.36
CA LEU A 40 -12.73 -8.19 11.59
C LEU A 40 -14.07 -7.47 11.75
N ILE A 41 -15.11 -8.23 12.09
CA ILE A 41 -16.41 -7.71 12.53
C ILE A 41 -16.58 -8.20 13.98
N GLY A 42 -16.42 -7.31 14.94
CA GLY A 42 -16.18 -7.70 16.33
C GLY A 42 -14.95 -8.62 16.43
N ASP A 43 -15.11 -9.79 17.03
CA ASP A 43 -14.05 -10.79 17.16
C ASP A 43 -14.01 -11.81 16.01
N THR A 44 -14.80 -11.61 14.94
CA THR A 44 -14.93 -12.58 13.84
C THR A 44 -14.18 -12.13 12.60
N ALA A 45 -13.28 -12.97 12.10
CA ALA A 45 -12.55 -12.74 10.85
C ALA A 45 -13.39 -13.13 9.63
N VAL A 46 -13.64 -12.15 8.77
CA VAL A 46 -14.36 -12.32 7.51
C VAL A 46 -13.39 -12.18 6.34
N ARG A 47 -13.35 -13.19 5.46
CA ARG A 47 -12.36 -13.23 4.38
C ARG A 47 -12.77 -12.33 3.21
N GLY A 48 -11.81 -11.53 2.75
CA GLY A 48 -11.89 -10.85 1.47
C GLY A 48 -11.44 -11.77 0.35
N TYR A 49 -12.24 -11.85 -0.71
CA TYR A 49 -11.92 -12.63 -1.90
C TYR A 49 -11.74 -11.72 -3.09
N LYS A 50 -10.77 -12.02 -3.94
CA LYS A 50 -10.58 -11.31 -5.20
C LYS A 50 -11.30 -12.06 -6.31
N HIS A 51 -12.33 -11.44 -6.89
CA HIS A 51 -13.08 -12.01 -8.00
C HIS A 51 -13.15 -10.98 -9.13
N ARG A 52 -12.70 -11.36 -10.33
CA ARG A 52 -12.60 -10.47 -11.50
C ARG A 52 -11.89 -9.14 -11.19
N GLN A 53 -10.77 -9.21 -10.47
CA GLN A 53 -9.95 -8.07 -10.01
C GLN A 53 -10.66 -7.10 -9.04
N GLN A 54 -11.81 -7.49 -8.48
CA GLN A 54 -12.53 -6.73 -7.46
C GLN A 54 -12.58 -7.52 -6.16
N TRP A 55 -12.38 -6.82 -5.05
CA TRP A 55 -12.57 -7.40 -3.72
C TRP A 55 -14.05 -7.56 -3.41
N ARG A 56 -14.40 -8.72 -2.87
CA ARG A 56 -15.76 -9.15 -2.56
C ARG A 56 -15.78 -9.94 -1.26
N PHE A 57 -16.96 -9.99 -0.66
CA PHE A 57 -17.26 -10.85 0.48
C PHE A 57 -18.31 -11.89 0.09
N LEU A 58 -18.33 -13.01 0.82
CA LEU A 58 -19.44 -13.93 0.77
C LEU A 58 -20.53 -13.43 1.71
N ASP A 59 -21.75 -13.29 1.19
CA ASP A 59 -22.91 -12.81 1.96
C ASP A 59 -23.14 -13.64 3.24
N ARG A 60 -22.99 -14.96 3.16
CA ARG A 60 -23.09 -15.85 4.33
C ARG A 60 -22.12 -15.50 5.45
N GLU A 61 -20.86 -15.15 5.11
CA GLU A 61 -19.83 -14.87 6.12
C GLU A 61 -20.09 -13.52 6.78
N ILE A 62 -20.61 -12.54 6.02
CA ILE A 62 -21.08 -11.26 6.58
C ILE A 62 -22.26 -11.49 7.52
N GLN A 63 -23.23 -12.31 7.13
CA GLN A 63 -24.41 -12.61 7.95
C GLN A 63 -24.03 -13.35 9.23
N GLU A 64 -23.19 -14.38 9.14
CA GLU A 64 -22.72 -15.16 10.28
C GLU A 64 -21.97 -14.27 11.28
N ALA A 65 -21.03 -13.45 10.80
CA ALA A 65 -20.27 -12.53 11.65
C ALA A 65 -21.16 -11.44 12.27
N ALA A 66 -22.06 -10.84 11.50
CA ALA A 66 -22.98 -9.82 11.98
C ALA A 66 -23.96 -10.39 13.02
N THR A 67 -24.52 -11.57 12.79
CA THR A 67 -25.45 -12.23 13.71
C THR A 67 -24.75 -12.59 15.02
N ARG A 68 -23.54 -13.17 14.93
CA ARG A 68 -22.72 -13.47 16.11
C ARG A 68 -22.43 -12.22 16.92
N PHE A 69 -22.03 -11.15 16.25
CA PHE A 69 -21.70 -9.88 16.91
C PHE A 69 -22.94 -9.21 17.51
N ALA A 70 -24.07 -9.17 16.80
CA ALA A 70 -25.33 -8.62 17.28
C ALA A 70 -25.90 -9.40 18.48
N GLY A 71 -25.61 -10.70 18.57
CA GLY A 71 -25.97 -11.54 19.72
C GLY A 71 -25.15 -11.28 20.98
N LEU A 72 -24.11 -10.43 20.93
CA LEU A 72 -23.35 -10.05 22.11
C LEU A 72 -24.14 -9.00 22.90
N GLY A 73 -24.61 -9.38 24.08
CA GLY A 73 -25.23 -8.45 25.02
C GLY A 73 -24.21 -7.46 25.55
N ILE A 74 -24.14 -6.27 24.94
CA ILE A 74 -23.30 -5.17 25.41
C ILE A 74 -24.18 -4.23 26.22
N ASP A 75 -24.03 -4.31 27.54
CA ASP A 75 -24.63 -3.37 28.48
C ASP A 75 -23.80 -2.08 28.52
N PRO A 76 -24.35 -0.92 28.09
CA PRO A 76 -23.62 0.34 28.14
C PRO A 76 -23.35 0.84 29.57
N GLY A 77 -24.03 0.29 30.59
CA GLY A 77 -23.85 0.64 32.00
C GLY A 77 -22.79 -0.15 32.76
N ASP A 78 -22.41 -1.36 32.31
CA ASP A 78 -21.33 -2.16 32.93
C ASP A 78 -19.96 -1.65 32.44
N LEU A 79 -19.55 -0.54 33.02
CA LEU A 79 -18.34 0.18 32.65
C LEU A 79 -17.11 -0.31 33.43
N ILE A 80 -15.98 -0.41 32.73
CA ILE A 80 -14.65 -0.66 33.30
C ILE A 80 -13.66 0.38 32.82
N ASP A 81 -12.55 0.53 33.55
CA ASP A 81 -11.36 1.20 33.01
C ASP A 81 -10.90 0.49 31.72
N ALA A 82 -10.78 1.26 30.63
CA ALA A 82 -10.30 0.78 29.35
C ALA A 82 -8.80 0.41 29.37
N GLY A 83 -8.02 0.90 30.35
CA GLY A 83 -6.58 0.64 30.48
C GLY A 83 -5.77 1.27 29.35
N LEU A 84 -6.21 2.43 28.85
CA LEU A 84 -5.52 3.16 27.79
C LEU A 84 -4.10 3.52 28.24
N HIS A 85 -3.13 3.42 27.32
CA HIS A 85 -1.74 3.69 27.64
C HIS A 85 -0.98 4.30 26.47
N THR A 86 0.01 5.13 26.80
CA THR A 86 1.04 5.59 25.87
C THR A 86 1.96 4.42 25.54
N GLY A 87 2.09 4.07 24.26
CA GLY A 87 2.94 2.93 23.89
C GLY A 87 3.12 2.75 22.41
N ARG A 88 4.26 2.15 22.03
CA ARG A 88 4.55 1.71 20.65
C ARG A 88 3.90 0.37 20.31
N SER A 89 3.28 -0.30 21.29
CA SER A 89 2.47 -1.50 21.06
C SER A 89 1.31 -1.13 20.13
N ARG A 90 0.93 -2.00 19.18
CA ARG A 90 -0.17 -1.74 18.24
C ARG A 90 -1.50 -2.32 18.74
N THR A 91 -1.72 -2.28 20.06
CA THR A 91 -2.98 -2.75 20.66
C THR A 91 -4.13 -1.79 20.35
N TRP A 92 -5.37 -2.22 20.56
CA TRP A 92 -6.51 -1.31 20.42
C TRP A 92 -6.45 -0.17 21.46
N ARG A 93 -5.93 -0.43 22.66
CA ARG A 93 -5.80 0.54 23.77
C ARG A 93 -4.87 1.70 23.40
N SER A 94 -3.66 1.38 22.91
CA SER A 94 -2.71 2.41 22.47
C SER A 94 -3.19 3.17 21.22
N ARG A 95 -3.91 2.50 20.30
CA ARG A 95 -4.53 3.14 19.14
C ARG A 95 -5.60 4.14 19.53
N VAL A 96 -6.51 3.76 20.43
CA VAL A 96 -7.58 4.62 20.94
C VAL A 96 -6.99 5.80 21.70
N TRP A 97 -5.99 5.57 22.55
CA TRP A 97 -5.26 6.64 23.23
C TRP A 97 -4.71 7.67 22.23
N GLN A 98 -4.00 7.21 21.19
CA GLN A 98 -3.46 8.09 20.15
C GLN A 98 -4.55 8.91 19.45
N TRP A 99 -5.73 8.32 19.22
CA TRP A 99 -6.86 9.04 18.60
C TRP A 99 -7.41 10.12 19.51
N ILE A 100 -7.53 9.85 20.81
CA ILE A 100 -7.99 10.83 21.79
C ILE A 100 -6.98 11.97 21.89
N SER A 101 -5.69 11.66 22.08
CA SER A 101 -4.64 12.69 22.20
C SER A 101 -4.52 13.56 20.96
N GLN A 102 -4.64 12.97 19.76
CA GLN A 102 -4.62 13.72 18.52
C GLN A 102 -5.90 14.55 18.36
N GLY A 103 -7.06 13.98 18.68
CA GLY A 103 -8.35 14.66 18.59
C GLY A 103 -8.47 15.85 19.53
N THR A 104 -7.96 15.75 20.75
CA THR A 104 -7.93 16.86 21.72
C THR A 104 -6.94 17.93 21.30
N TYR A 105 -5.79 17.55 20.73
CA TYR A 105 -4.78 18.49 20.23
C TYR A 105 -5.25 19.28 19.00
N GLU A 106 -5.92 18.62 18.05
CA GLU A 106 -6.41 19.24 16.82
C GLU A 106 -7.67 20.09 17.00
N SER A 107 -8.39 19.90 18.11
CA SER A 107 -9.57 20.69 18.45
C SER A 107 -9.22 21.91 19.30
N GLU A 108 -9.94 23.03 19.13
CA GLU A 108 -9.94 24.16 20.09
C GLU A 108 -10.62 23.83 21.44
N LEU A 109 -10.78 22.54 21.76
CA LEU A 109 -11.08 22.11 23.13
C LEU A 109 -9.95 22.62 24.04
N PRO A 110 -10.17 22.80 25.36
CA PRO A 110 -9.14 23.29 26.28
C PRO A 110 -7.83 22.58 25.93
N GLN A 111 -6.77 23.35 25.60
CA GLN A 111 -5.50 22.82 25.09
C GLN A 111 -4.94 21.86 26.13
N ALA A 112 -5.44 20.62 26.09
CA ALA A 112 -5.20 19.63 27.08
C ALA A 112 -3.80 19.12 26.78
N GLN A 113 -2.83 19.61 27.54
CA GLN A 113 -1.52 18.97 27.53
C GLN A 113 -1.67 17.50 27.99
N TYR A 114 -2.75 17.15 28.71
CA TYR A 114 -3.13 15.78 29.06
C TYR A 114 -4.66 15.59 29.20
N PRO A 115 -5.23 14.40 28.93
CA PRO A 115 -6.67 14.14 29.08
C PRO A 115 -7.25 14.31 30.49
N SER A 116 -6.42 14.61 31.49
CA SER A 116 -6.83 15.03 32.85
C SER A 116 -7.67 16.31 32.87
N ASP A 117 -7.60 17.14 31.84
CA ASP A 117 -8.29 18.43 31.79
C ASP A 117 -9.72 18.33 31.22
N LEU A 118 -10.16 17.12 30.85
CA LEU A 118 -11.51 16.89 30.34
C LEU A 118 -12.53 16.86 31.50
N PRO A 119 -13.74 17.40 31.31
CA PRO A 119 -14.77 17.35 32.34
C PRO A 119 -15.22 15.91 32.59
N VAL A 120 -15.53 15.59 33.85
CA VAL A 120 -16.14 14.30 34.21
C VAL A 120 -17.41 14.09 33.37
N GLY A 121 -17.55 12.89 32.81
CA GLY A 121 -18.63 12.53 31.89
C GLY A 121 -18.36 12.89 30.43
N PHE A 122 -17.21 13.50 30.09
CA PHE A 122 -16.87 13.80 28.69
C PHE A 122 -16.96 12.52 27.84
N SER A 123 -17.83 12.55 26.84
CA SER A 123 -18.05 11.45 25.92
C SER A 123 -17.05 11.51 24.78
N GLY A 124 -16.50 10.35 24.39
CA GLY A 124 -15.68 10.26 23.19
C GLY A 124 -16.41 10.69 21.91
N GLN A 125 -17.75 10.77 21.91
CA GLN A 125 -18.54 11.34 20.80
C GLN A 125 -18.35 12.85 20.62
N GLN A 126 -17.85 13.55 21.65
CA GLN A 126 -17.59 14.99 21.60
C GLN A 126 -16.26 15.33 20.89
N LEU A 127 -15.46 14.33 20.53
CA LEU A 127 -14.25 14.52 19.71
C LEU A 127 -14.62 14.82 18.24
N PRO A 128 -13.70 15.42 17.45
CA PRO A 128 -13.97 15.71 16.05
C PRO A 128 -14.36 14.45 15.26
N GLU A 129 -15.25 14.61 14.29
CA GLU A 129 -15.84 13.50 13.54
C GLU A 129 -14.79 12.59 12.85
N ALA A 130 -13.67 13.16 12.42
CA ALA A 130 -12.54 12.45 11.84
C ALA A 130 -11.94 11.37 12.78
N PHE A 131 -12.13 11.51 14.10
CA PHE A 131 -11.71 10.55 15.11
C PHE A 131 -12.84 9.59 15.48
N THR A 132 -14.06 10.09 15.69
CA THR A 132 -15.20 9.26 16.12
C THR A 132 -15.64 8.26 15.05
N ARG A 133 -15.36 8.53 13.76
CA ARG A 133 -15.57 7.59 12.66
C ARG A 133 -14.50 6.51 12.54
N ARG A 134 -13.38 6.59 13.27
CA ARG A 134 -12.31 5.58 13.21
C ARG A 134 -12.80 4.27 13.81
N THR A 135 -12.45 3.17 13.15
CA THR A 135 -12.94 1.84 13.52
C THR A 135 -11.83 0.92 14.01
N ILE A 136 -12.18 0.07 14.96
CA ILE A 136 -11.42 -1.14 15.33
C ILE A 136 -12.41 -2.29 15.21
N ALA A 137 -12.04 -3.41 14.61
CA ALA A 137 -12.97 -4.54 14.45
C ALA A 137 -14.31 -4.18 13.79
N SER A 138 -14.28 -3.24 12.83
CA SER A 138 -15.46 -2.66 12.18
C SER A 138 -16.44 -1.95 13.13
N THR A 139 -16.07 -1.63 14.37
CA THR A 139 -16.90 -0.88 15.33
C THR A 139 -16.23 0.43 15.72
N ARG A 140 -17.00 1.39 16.28
CA ARG A 140 -16.51 2.73 16.65
C ARG A 140 -16.32 2.83 18.17
N PRO A 141 -15.12 2.55 18.71
CA PRO A 141 -14.92 2.46 20.16
C PRO A 141 -15.17 3.79 20.88
N LEU A 142 -14.74 4.93 20.33
CA LEU A 142 -14.89 6.24 20.97
C LEU A 142 -16.35 6.60 21.26
N ALA A 143 -17.29 6.10 20.47
CA ALA A 143 -18.71 6.38 20.65
C ALA A 143 -19.31 5.77 21.94
N LEU A 144 -18.60 4.82 22.56
CA LEU A 144 -19.02 4.09 23.76
C LEU A 144 -18.22 4.47 25.00
N MET A 145 -17.30 5.44 24.88
CA MET A 145 -16.35 5.77 25.92
C MET A 145 -16.75 7.05 26.63
N THR A 146 -16.53 7.08 27.94
CA THR A 146 -16.76 8.25 28.79
C THR A 146 -15.58 8.46 29.74
N TRP A 147 -15.24 9.71 30.00
CA TRP A 147 -14.18 10.09 30.92
C TRP A 147 -14.70 10.14 32.36
N SER A 148 -14.05 9.44 33.30
CA SER A 148 -14.45 9.45 34.71
C SER A 148 -13.93 10.67 35.50
N GLY A 149 -13.01 11.45 34.91
CA GLY A 149 -12.15 12.39 35.64
C GLY A 149 -10.71 11.91 35.78
N GLU A 150 -10.49 10.59 35.73
CA GLU A 150 -9.17 9.97 35.89
C GLU A 150 -8.84 8.94 34.82
N VAL A 151 -9.84 8.19 34.38
CA VAL A 151 -9.68 7.11 33.40
C VAL A 151 -10.80 7.14 32.36
N TRP A 152 -10.51 6.56 31.19
CA TRP A 152 -11.53 6.33 30.18
C TRP A 152 -12.27 5.04 30.46
N LEU A 153 -13.58 5.14 30.61
CA LEU A 153 -14.47 4.02 30.84
C LEU A 153 -15.04 3.48 29.53
N ILE A 154 -15.29 2.18 29.49
CA ILE A 154 -15.84 1.46 28.33
C ILE A 154 -16.69 0.26 28.79
N PRO A 155 -17.74 -0.15 28.05
CA PRO A 155 -18.49 -1.36 28.39
C PRO A 155 -17.62 -2.61 28.45
N ARG A 156 -17.68 -3.36 29.55
CA ARG A 156 -16.86 -4.56 29.82
C ARG A 156 -16.94 -5.58 28.71
N ALA A 157 -18.15 -5.93 28.28
CA ALA A 157 -18.38 -6.89 27.21
C ALA A 157 -17.74 -6.44 25.89
N TYR A 158 -17.78 -5.13 25.60
CA TYR A 158 -17.20 -4.58 24.38
C TYR A 158 -15.65 -4.55 24.44
N ALA A 159 -15.06 -4.18 25.58
CA ALA A 159 -13.60 -4.29 25.77
C ALA A 159 -13.11 -5.72 25.54
N ALA A 160 -13.85 -6.73 26.05
CA ALA A 160 -13.53 -8.13 25.83
C ALA A 160 -13.61 -8.54 24.34
N VAL A 161 -14.53 -7.95 23.55
CA VAL A 161 -14.57 -8.15 22.09
C VAL A 161 -13.33 -7.59 21.42
N LEU A 162 -12.90 -6.38 21.80
CA LEU A 162 -11.70 -5.77 21.22
C LEU A 162 -10.42 -6.54 21.59
N ASP A 163 -10.37 -7.13 22.79
CA ASP A 163 -9.27 -8.01 23.20
C ASP A 163 -9.22 -9.29 22.34
N ARG A 164 -10.34 -10.00 22.19
CA ARG A 164 -10.41 -11.17 21.30
C ARG A 164 -10.13 -10.81 19.84
N ALA A 165 -10.59 -9.64 19.38
CA ALA A 165 -10.28 -9.17 18.04
C ALA A 165 -8.78 -8.97 17.82
N ALA A 166 -8.07 -8.41 18.82
CA ALA A 166 -6.61 -8.27 18.76
C ALA A 166 -5.89 -9.62 18.72
N GLU A 167 -6.38 -10.61 19.48
CA GLU A 167 -5.85 -11.99 19.44
C GLU A 167 -6.06 -12.64 18.06
N VAL A 168 -7.24 -12.48 17.47
CA VAL A 168 -7.54 -12.98 16.12
C VAL A 168 -6.65 -12.28 15.07
N GLU A 169 -6.49 -10.96 15.15
CA GLU A 169 -5.60 -10.21 14.26
C GLU A 169 -4.15 -10.69 14.36
N ALA A 170 -3.65 -10.92 15.58
CA ALA A 170 -2.31 -11.47 15.82
C ALA A 170 -2.17 -12.89 15.24
N GLY A 171 -3.14 -13.76 15.47
CA GLY A 171 -3.15 -15.12 14.92
C GLY A 171 -3.14 -15.13 13.39
N LEU A 172 -3.92 -14.26 12.75
CA LEU A 172 -3.93 -14.09 11.29
C LEU A 172 -2.59 -13.56 10.77
N ALA A 173 -1.97 -12.63 11.49
CA ALA A 173 -0.65 -12.09 11.12
C ALA A 173 0.44 -13.18 11.20
N GLU A 174 0.39 -14.08 12.18
CA GLU A 174 1.29 -15.23 12.25
C GLU A 174 1.05 -16.22 11.12
N GLN A 175 -0.21 -16.50 10.75
CA GLN A 175 -0.54 -17.34 9.60
C GLN A 175 0.01 -16.76 8.28
N ASP A 176 -0.01 -15.43 8.12
CA ASP A 176 0.54 -14.76 6.93
C ASP A 176 2.07 -14.84 6.83
N LYS A 177 2.77 -15.29 7.89
CA LYS A 177 4.21 -15.63 7.88
C LYS A 177 4.46 -17.07 7.45
N VAL A 178 3.45 -17.93 7.34
CA VAL A 178 3.64 -19.34 6.98
C VAL A 178 3.48 -19.52 5.47
N CYS A 179 4.41 -20.23 4.84
CA CYS A 179 4.31 -20.62 3.44
C CYS A 179 3.12 -21.57 3.25
N SER A 180 2.15 -21.16 2.43
CA SER A 180 0.97 -21.98 2.10
C SER A 180 1.28 -23.26 1.30
N GLY A 181 2.49 -23.40 0.75
CA GLY A 181 2.91 -24.59 0.01
C GLY A 181 3.59 -25.65 0.89
N CYS A 182 4.57 -25.25 1.71
CA CYS A 182 5.39 -26.18 2.49
C CYS A 182 5.33 -25.99 4.02
N GLY A 183 4.59 -25.00 4.53
CA GLY A 183 4.49 -24.72 5.96
C GLY A 183 5.71 -24.02 6.58
N ALA A 184 6.73 -23.68 5.79
CA ALA A 184 7.91 -22.97 6.30
C ALA A 184 7.53 -21.58 6.86
N LEU A 185 8.21 -21.14 7.93
CA LEU A 185 8.06 -19.81 8.47
C LEU A 185 8.93 -18.80 7.70
N ALA A 186 8.32 -17.69 7.30
CA ALA A 186 9.00 -16.55 6.75
C ALA A 186 9.81 -15.89 7.87
N GLY A 187 11.12 -15.76 7.66
CA GLY A 187 11.99 -15.01 8.56
C GLY A 187 11.72 -13.49 8.47
N ARG A 188 12.74 -12.71 8.12
CA ARG A 188 12.56 -11.27 7.83
C ARG A 188 11.95 -11.01 6.44
N GLU A 189 11.80 -12.04 5.61
CA GLU A 189 11.32 -11.93 4.24
C GLU A 189 9.80 -11.86 4.17
N GLN A 190 9.24 -11.02 3.28
CA GLN A 190 7.80 -10.97 3.04
C GLN A 190 7.42 -11.78 1.80
N TRP A 191 6.88 -12.97 2.02
CA TRP A 191 6.49 -13.92 0.95
C TRP A 191 5.07 -13.72 0.40
N ARG A 192 4.29 -12.83 1.03
CA ARG A 192 2.94 -12.48 0.59
C ARG A 192 2.97 -11.81 -0.79
N SER A 193 2.17 -12.31 -1.72
CA SER A 193 2.08 -11.83 -3.09
C SER A 193 0.64 -11.84 -3.59
N SER A 194 0.31 -10.95 -4.52
CA SER A 194 -1.01 -10.93 -5.14
C SER A 194 -1.15 -12.09 -6.13
N SER A 195 -2.35 -12.64 -6.18
CA SER A 195 -2.83 -13.62 -7.16
C SER A 195 -4.18 -13.18 -7.75
N THR A 196 -4.71 -13.96 -8.69
CA THR A 196 -6.07 -13.75 -9.21
C THR A 196 -7.16 -14.01 -8.17
N ALA A 197 -6.91 -14.89 -7.20
CA ALA A 197 -7.86 -15.28 -6.13
C ALA A 197 -7.71 -14.47 -4.83
N GLY A 198 -6.69 -13.62 -4.71
CA GLY A 198 -6.45 -12.82 -3.51
C GLY A 198 -4.97 -12.62 -3.26
N PHE A 199 -4.55 -12.79 -2.01
CA PHE A 199 -3.14 -12.88 -1.66
C PHE A 199 -2.77 -14.32 -1.32
N VAL A 200 -1.52 -14.68 -1.62
CA VAL A 200 -0.94 -15.97 -1.28
C VAL A 200 0.45 -15.73 -0.67
N THR A 201 0.80 -16.50 0.35
CA THR A 201 2.13 -16.50 0.96
C THR A 201 2.88 -17.74 0.47
N LEU A 202 3.90 -17.56 -0.37
CA LEU A 202 4.74 -18.64 -0.89
C LEU A 202 6.21 -18.28 -0.74
N CYS A 203 6.98 -19.17 -0.12
CA CYS A 203 8.44 -19.04 -0.11
C CYS A 203 9.01 -19.13 -1.54
N PRO A 204 10.24 -18.66 -1.79
CA PRO A 204 10.83 -18.67 -3.12
C PRO A 204 10.81 -20.05 -3.81
N SER A 205 11.07 -21.13 -3.06
CA SER A 205 11.04 -22.49 -3.59
C SER A 205 9.63 -22.90 -4.05
N CYS A 206 8.61 -22.71 -3.21
CA CYS A 206 7.22 -23.01 -3.61
C CYS A 206 6.71 -22.08 -4.72
N ALA A 207 7.18 -20.83 -4.78
CA ALA A 207 6.85 -19.94 -5.88
C ALA A 207 7.43 -20.44 -7.22
N ALA A 208 8.67 -20.95 -7.21
CA ALA A 208 9.34 -21.55 -8.37
C ALA A 208 8.72 -22.89 -8.81
N GLN A 209 8.17 -23.67 -7.87
CA GLN A 209 7.41 -24.88 -8.22
C GLN A 209 6.05 -24.55 -8.83
N ALA A 210 5.38 -23.52 -8.31
CA ALA A 210 4.03 -23.15 -8.76
C ALA A 210 4.00 -22.27 -10.01
N SER A 211 5.14 -21.67 -10.41
CA SER A 211 5.22 -20.73 -11.53
C SER A 211 6.54 -20.92 -12.27
N ARG A 212 6.52 -20.95 -13.60
CA ARG A 212 7.71 -21.24 -14.41
C ARG A 212 8.49 -19.98 -14.79
N PRO A 213 9.81 -20.07 -15.04
CA PRO A 213 10.56 -18.98 -15.66
C PRO A 213 9.95 -18.55 -17.01
N TYR A 214 10.02 -17.26 -17.32
CA TYR A 214 9.53 -16.73 -18.59
C TYR A 214 10.65 -16.64 -19.63
N THR A 215 10.48 -17.36 -20.74
CA THR A 215 11.47 -17.53 -21.81
C THR A 215 11.42 -16.45 -22.90
N GLY A 216 10.56 -15.43 -22.78
CA GLY A 216 10.53 -14.34 -23.78
C GLY A 216 9.58 -14.52 -24.96
N HIS A 217 8.78 -15.59 -25.02
CA HIS A 217 7.90 -15.89 -26.16
C HIS A 217 6.80 -14.85 -26.46
N MET A 218 6.56 -13.87 -25.57
CA MET A 218 5.66 -12.74 -25.84
C MET A 218 6.39 -11.41 -26.06
N ARG A 219 7.72 -11.39 -26.02
CA ARG A 219 8.53 -10.18 -26.17
C ARG A 219 8.22 -9.49 -27.50
N GLY A 220 8.08 -8.17 -27.47
CA GLY A 220 7.85 -7.37 -28.68
C GLY A 220 6.44 -7.50 -29.27
N ARG A 221 5.54 -8.28 -28.68
CA ARG A 221 4.12 -8.30 -29.07
C ARG A 221 3.41 -7.08 -28.47
N LYS A 222 2.44 -6.52 -29.21
CA LYS A 222 1.56 -5.47 -28.67
C LYS A 222 0.73 -6.02 -27.50
N TYR A 223 0.73 -5.29 -26.39
CA TYR A 223 -0.14 -5.59 -25.26
C TYR A 223 -1.61 -5.45 -25.68
N THR A 224 -2.41 -6.47 -25.37
CA THR A 224 -3.87 -6.38 -25.45
C THR A 224 -4.49 -7.07 -24.24
N LYS A 225 -5.66 -6.58 -23.80
CA LYS A 225 -6.41 -7.21 -22.69
C LYS A 225 -6.77 -8.67 -23.01
N THR A 226 -7.05 -8.98 -24.27
CA THR A 226 -7.38 -10.35 -24.72
C THR A 226 -6.19 -11.29 -24.56
N LEU A 227 -4.99 -10.85 -24.95
CA LEU A 227 -3.77 -11.62 -24.77
C LEU A 227 -3.49 -11.89 -23.29
N ALA A 228 -3.58 -10.85 -22.46
CA ALA A 228 -3.33 -10.95 -21.02
C ALA A 228 -4.30 -11.92 -20.31
N LYS A 229 -5.53 -12.06 -20.82
CA LYS A 229 -6.52 -13.03 -20.32
C LYS A 229 -6.23 -14.46 -20.75
N ARG A 230 -5.79 -14.68 -22.00
CA ARG A 230 -5.52 -16.02 -22.55
C ARG A 230 -4.25 -16.66 -22.01
N SER A 231 -3.26 -15.83 -21.66
CA SER A 231 -2.05 -16.30 -20.99
C SER A 231 -1.83 -15.49 -19.72
N PRO A 232 -2.41 -15.92 -18.58
CA PRO A 232 -2.25 -15.21 -17.30
C PRO A 232 -0.77 -15.06 -16.93
N ALA A 233 -0.36 -13.88 -16.48
CA ALA A 233 1.03 -13.65 -16.04
C ALA A 233 1.40 -14.51 -14.82
N GLU A 234 0.41 -14.90 -14.01
CA GLU A 234 0.62 -15.63 -12.75
C GLU A 234 1.17 -17.06 -12.91
N VAL A 235 1.16 -17.60 -14.12
CA VAL A 235 1.85 -18.87 -14.41
C VAL A 235 3.37 -18.70 -14.52
N PHE A 236 3.86 -17.46 -14.53
CA PHE A 236 5.27 -17.13 -14.67
C PHE A 236 5.86 -16.49 -13.41
N LEU A 237 7.17 -16.62 -13.27
CA LEU A 237 7.97 -15.86 -12.30
C LEU A 237 8.18 -14.42 -12.80
N CYS A 238 8.24 -13.49 -11.83
CA CYS A 238 8.63 -12.11 -12.04
C CYS A 238 10.07 -12.04 -12.56
N ARG A 239 10.28 -11.32 -13.66
CA ARG A 239 11.62 -11.17 -14.26
C ARG A 239 12.58 -10.29 -13.46
N MET A 240 12.06 -9.40 -12.61
CA MET A 240 12.87 -8.39 -11.92
C MET A 240 13.19 -8.74 -10.46
N CYS A 241 12.51 -9.72 -9.87
CA CYS A 241 12.80 -10.07 -8.48
C CYS A 241 14.11 -10.88 -8.42
N PRO A 242 15.02 -10.59 -7.47
CA PRO A 242 16.23 -11.38 -7.29
C PRO A 242 15.95 -12.80 -6.81
N GLN A 243 14.84 -12.99 -6.07
CA GLN A 243 14.33 -14.28 -5.66
C GLN A 243 13.05 -14.64 -6.44
N PRO A 244 12.78 -15.93 -6.70
CA PRO A 244 11.56 -16.38 -7.34
C PRO A 244 10.31 -15.81 -6.67
N ARG A 245 9.53 -15.04 -7.45
CA ARG A 245 8.25 -14.49 -7.02
C ARG A 245 7.26 -14.62 -8.16
N ARG A 246 6.03 -15.00 -7.84
CA ARG A 246 4.96 -15.07 -8.84
C ARG A 246 4.68 -13.70 -9.47
N ALA A 247 4.54 -13.65 -10.79
CA ALA A 247 4.10 -12.46 -11.49
C ALA A 247 2.58 -12.25 -11.38
N MET A 248 2.11 -11.03 -11.63
CA MET A 248 0.69 -10.68 -11.65
C MET A 248 0.31 -9.94 -12.93
N TYR A 249 1.24 -9.20 -13.51
CA TYR A 249 0.99 -8.34 -14.66
C TYR A 249 1.91 -8.67 -15.81
N TRP A 250 1.37 -8.53 -17.01
CA TRP A 250 2.15 -8.38 -18.23
C TRP A 250 2.55 -6.92 -18.36
N ASP A 251 3.80 -6.66 -18.05
CA ASP A 251 4.38 -5.35 -18.14
C ASP A 251 4.70 -4.99 -19.61
N HIS A 252 4.47 -3.73 -19.95
CA HIS A 252 4.60 -3.22 -21.32
C HIS A 252 5.07 -1.78 -21.35
N CYS A 253 5.81 -1.43 -22.39
CA CYS A 253 6.23 -0.06 -22.63
C CYS A 253 5.01 0.79 -23.00
N HIS A 254 4.73 1.86 -22.27
CA HIS A 254 3.64 2.78 -22.59
C HIS A 254 3.90 3.63 -23.84
N SER A 255 5.17 3.83 -24.24
CA SER A 255 5.52 4.56 -25.47
C SER A 255 5.28 3.73 -26.73
N HIS A 256 5.61 2.44 -26.71
CA HIS A 256 5.52 1.56 -27.89
C HIS A 256 4.35 0.57 -27.85
N GLY A 257 3.72 0.39 -26.69
CA GLY A 257 2.69 -0.62 -26.44
C GLY A 257 3.20 -2.06 -26.43
N LEU A 258 4.52 -2.29 -26.42
CA LEU A 258 5.12 -3.62 -26.56
C LEU A 258 5.41 -4.26 -25.20
N LEU A 259 5.14 -5.56 -25.10
CA LEU A 259 5.40 -6.36 -23.91
C LEU A 259 6.89 -6.47 -23.61
N ARG A 260 7.24 -6.23 -22.34
CA ARG A 260 8.59 -6.40 -21.78
C ARG A 260 8.72 -7.75 -21.06
N GLY A 261 7.68 -8.15 -20.31
CA GLY A 261 7.64 -9.44 -19.65
C GLY A 261 6.69 -9.47 -18.45
N PRO A 262 6.64 -10.59 -17.71
CA PRO A 262 5.78 -10.71 -16.53
C PRO A 262 6.46 -10.13 -15.28
N LEU A 263 5.74 -9.30 -14.53
CA LEU A 263 6.20 -8.69 -13.27
C LEU A 263 5.23 -8.97 -12.12
N CYS A 264 5.76 -9.06 -10.90
CA CYS A 264 4.95 -9.01 -9.69
C CYS A 264 4.38 -7.59 -9.47
N VAL A 265 3.38 -7.45 -8.59
CA VAL A 265 2.76 -6.15 -8.29
C VAL A 265 3.77 -5.10 -7.82
N LYS A 266 4.73 -5.50 -6.97
CA LYS A 266 5.76 -4.57 -6.45
C LYS A 266 6.63 -4.02 -7.57
N CYS A 267 7.21 -4.89 -8.39
CA CYS A 267 8.09 -4.50 -9.50
C CYS A 267 7.33 -3.72 -10.59
N ASN A 268 6.08 -4.08 -10.86
CA ASN A 268 5.26 -3.34 -11.81
C ASN A 268 4.94 -1.93 -11.30
N ASN A 269 4.56 -1.80 -10.03
CA ASN A 269 4.24 -0.49 -9.45
C ASN A 269 5.48 0.37 -9.26
N SER A 270 6.66 -0.23 -9.03
CA SER A 270 7.91 0.51 -8.87
C SER A 270 8.36 1.22 -10.15
N GLU A 271 7.95 0.78 -11.34
CA GLU A 271 8.29 1.49 -12.58
C GLU A 271 7.84 2.96 -12.54
N GLY A 272 6.62 3.20 -12.06
CA GLY A 272 6.09 4.56 -11.92
C GLY A 272 6.59 5.31 -10.69
N ALA A 273 7.44 4.70 -9.86
CA ALA A 273 7.97 5.34 -8.66
C ALA A 273 9.31 6.05 -8.95
N PRO A 274 9.61 7.15 -8.25
CA PRO A 274 10.95 7.75 -8.29
C PRO A 274 12.03 6.74 -7.92
N GLY A 275 13.18 6.80 -8.61
CA GLY A 275 14.31 5.91 -8.34
C GLY A 275 14.19 4.51 -8.94
N PHE A 276 13.23 4.24 -9.83
CA PHE A 276 13.12 2.94 -10.50
C PHE A 276 14.43 2.50 -11.18
N LEU A 277 15.15 3.44 -11.81
CA LEU A 277 16.41 3.16 -12.50
C LEU A 277 17.55 2.75 -11.55
N ASP A 278 17.39 2.90 -10.22
CA ASP A 278 18.33 2.41 -9.21
C ASP A 278 18.16 0.91 -8.93
N HIS A 279 17.06 0.30 -9.37
CA HIS A 279 16.84 -1.12 -9.16
C HIS A 279 17.75 -1.96 -10.08
N PRO A 280 18.45 -2.97 -9.53
CA PRO A 280 19.20 -3.93 -10.34
C PRO A 280 18.32 -4.52 -11.45
N GLY A 281 18.81 -4.51 -12.69
CA GLY A 281 18.10 -5.01 -13.86
C GLY A 281 16.96 -4.13 -14.37
N ALA A 282 16.72 -2.93 -13.81
CA ALA A 282 15.68 -2.02 -14.28
C ALA A 282 15.88 -1.62 -15.74
N VAL A 283 17.08 -1.12 -16.08
CA VAL A 283 17.41 -0.70 -17.46
C VAL A 283 17.29 -1.87 -18.44
N GLU A 284 17.82 -3.05 -18.05
CA GLU A 284 17.71 -4.27 -18.87
C GLU A 284 16.25 -4.66 -19.12
N HIS A 285 15.41 -4.53 -18.09
CA HIS A 285 13.97 -4.78 -18.19
C HIS A 285 13.27 -3.78 -19.12
N LEU A 286 13.56 -2.49 -18.99
CA LEU A 286 13.01 -1.45 -19.90
C LEU A 286 13.38 -1.74 -21.35
N LEU A 287 14.62 -2.15 -21.60
CA LEU A 287 15.15 -2.50 -22.92
C LEU A 287 14.69 -3.89 -23.43
N GLN A 288 13.83 -4.61 -22.71
CA GLN A 288 13.09 -5.75 -23.29
C GLN A 288 12.07 -5.26 -24.33
N CYS A 289 11.69 -3.99 -24.30
CA CYS A 289 10.93 -3.35 -25.38
C CYS A 289 11.82 -3.22 -26.62
N THR A 290 11.43 -3.87 -27.72
CA THR A 290 12.22 -3.88 -28.96
C THR A 290 12.27 -2.51 -29.63
N GLY A 291 11.25 -1.67 -29.48
CA GLY A 291 11.26 -0.27 -29.95
C GLY A 291 12.29 0.58 -29.20
N CYS A 292 12.21 0.61 -27.86
CA CYS A 292 13.18 1.33 -27.01
C CYS A 292 14.63 0.87 -27.29
N ARG A 293 14.84 -0.43 -27.45
CA ARG A 293 16.16 -0.99 -27.78
C ARG A 293 16.66 -0.53 -29.14
N ALA A 294 15.83 -0.58 -30.18
CA ALA A 294 16.20 -0.16 -31.53
C ALA A 294 16.54 1.34 -31.59
N GLU A 295 15.75 2.16 -30.90
CA GLU A 295 15.95 3.62 -30.83
C GLU A 295 17.05 4.04 -29.84
N ARG A 296 17.62 3.09 -29.08
CA ARG A 296 18.55 3.32 -27.98
C ARG A 296 18.03 4.38 -27.02
N THR A 297 16.79 4.21 -26.57
CA THR A 297 16.07 5.13 -25.71
C THR A 297 15.35 4.42 -24.57
N LEU A 298 14.80 5.19 -23.65
CA LEU A 298 13.93 4.73 -22.56
C LEU A 298 12.52 5.34 -22.72
N PRO A 299 11.48 4.73 -22.12
CA PRO A 299 10.17 5.35 -22.03
C PRO A 299 10.25 6.80 -21.53
N LEU A 300 9.40 7.67 -22.10
CA LEU A 300 9.46 9.13 -21.91
C LEU A 300 9.53 9.55 -20.43
N HIS A 301 8.74 8.91 -19.57
CA HIS A 301 8.66 9.25 -18.15
C HIS A 301 9.93 8.95 -17.35
N HIS A 302 10.89 8.19 -17.89
CA HIS A 302 12.19 7.95 -17.26
C HIS A 302 13.24 8.99 -17.62
N ARG A 303 12.98 9.87 -18.61
CA ARG A 303 13.95 10.87 -19.06
C ARG A 303 14.29 11.88 -17.97
N SER A 304 13.31 12.28 -17.16
CA SER A 304 13.54 13.16 -16.01
C SER A 304 14.50 12.56 -14.98
N ASP A 305 14.40 11.24 -14.73
CA ASP A 305 15.31 10.56 -13.80
C ASP A 305 16.73 10.44 -14.38
N VAL A 306 16.87 10.25 -15.69
CA VAL A 306 18.19 10.30 -16.36
C VAL A 306 18.82 11.70 -16.26
N VAL A 307 18.05 12.74 -16.57
CA VAL A 307 18.52 14.14 -16.48
C VAL A 307 18.93 14.47 -15.04
N ARG A 308 18.12 14.07 -14.05
CA ARG A 308 18.44 14.24 -12.63
C ARG A 308 19.81 13.65 -12.24
N ARG A 309 20.23 12.56 -12.89
CA ARG A 309 21.46 11.82 -12.57
C ARG A 309 22.68 12.37 -13.31
N LEU A 310 22.52 12.72 -14.59
CA LEU A 310 23.64 12.96 -15.48
C LEU A 310 23.83 14.44 -15.84
N ALA A 311 22.77 15.26 -15.78
CA ALA A 311 22.90 16.68 -16.07
C ALA A 311 23.54 17.41 -14.88
N VAL A 312 24.46 18.33 -15.21
CA VAL A 312 25.10 19.21 -14.23
C VAL A 312 24.33 20.53 -14.23
N PHE A 313 23.96 20.98 -13.03
CA PHE A 313 23.28 22.25 -12.84
C PHE A 313 24.10 23.12 -11.90
N GLU A 314 24.39 24.34 -12.34
CA GLU A 314 25.10 25.32 -11.52
C GLU A 314 24.19 25.84 -10.40
N PRO A 315 24.73 26.04 -9.18
CA PRO A 315 24.06 26.80 -8.14
C PRO A 315 23.76 28.23 -8.61
N HIS A 316 22.79 28.87 -7.98
CA HIS A 316 22.54 30.28 -8.22
C HIS A 316 23.72 31.13 -7.72
N ALA A 317 24.00 32.26 -8.40
CA ALA A 317 25.16 33.11 -8.07
C ALA A 317 25.17 33.64 -6.62
N ALA A 318 23.98 33.78 -6.00
CA ALA A 318 23.86 34.33 -4.65
C ALA A 318 24.30 33.38 -3.50
N CYS A 319 24.58 32.09 -3.74
CA CYS A 319 25.13 31.21 -2.70
C CYS A 319 25.84 29.98 -3.24
N THR A 320 26.74 29.40 -2.43
CA THR A 320 27.50 28.18 -2.74
C THR A 320 26.86 26.91 -2.19
N HIS A 321 25.67 26.99 -1.58
CA HIS A 321 25.01 25.84 -1.01
C HIS A 321 24.48 24.88 -2.08
N GLU A 322 24.52 23.59 -1.74
CA GLU A 322 24.03 22.53 -2.60
C GLU A 322 22.51 22.67 -2.86
N LEU A 323 22.11 22.45 -4.11
CA LEU A 323 20.73 22.57 -4.57
C LEU A 323 19.83 21.59 -3.82
N SER A 324 19.03 22.15 -2.89
CA SER A 324 18.27 21.39 -1.90
C SER A 324 16.97 20.76 -2.43
N TRP A 325 16.23 21.46 -3.29
CA TRP A 325 14.93 21.01 -3.80
C TRP A 325 14.98 21.00 -5.32
N ARG A 326 14.75 19.83 -5.91
CA ARG A 326 14.82 19.62 -7.36
C ARG A 326 13.58 18.85 -7.82
N TYR A 327 12.77 19.48 -8.66
CA TYR A 327 11.64 18.82 -9.32
C TYR A 327 11.89 18.75 -10.82
N PHE A 328 11.74 17.56 -11.41
CA PHE A 328 11.97 17.35 -12.83
C PHE A 328 10.67 16.93 -13.52
N CYS A 329 10.27 17.66 -14.55
CA CYS A 329 9.10 17.37 -15.36
C CYS A 329 9.53 17.07 -16.79
N VAL A 330 8.95 16.05 -17.41
CA VAL A 330 9.15 15.78 -18.85
C VAL A 330 8.03 16.47 -19.62
N GLU A 331 8.39 17.29 -20.60
CA GLU A 331 7.46 17.99 -21.48
C GLU A 331 7.03 17.12 -22.67
N ALA A 332 6.00 17.55 -23.39
CA ALA A 332 5.45 16.83 -24.52
C ALA A 332 6.45 16.65 -25.68
N ASP A 333 7.36 17.61 -25.86
CA ASP A 333 8.44 17.59 -26.85
C ASP A 333 9.64 16.73 -26.41
N GLY A 334 9.61 16.18 -25.19
CA GLY A 334 10.65 15.36 -24.60
C GLY A 334 11.80 16.13 -23.96
N SER A 335 11.72 17.46 -23.88
CA SER A 335 12.59 18.27 -23.00
C SER A 335 12.27 18.00 -21.53
N VAL A 336 13.20 18.38 -20.64
CA VAL A 336 13.02 18.22 -19.19
C VAL A 336 13.18 19.57 -18.50
N VAL A 337 12.14 20.00 -17.80
CA VAL A 337 12.18 21.20 -16.96
C VAL A 337 12.60 20.79 -15.55
N ALA A 338 13.78 21.26 -15.14
CA ALA A 338 14.29 21.13 -13.79
C ALA A 338 13.98 22.41 -13.00
N ARG A 339 13.19 22.31 -11.93
CA ARG A 339 12.86 23.42 -11.03
C ARG A 339 13.70 23.31 -9.77
N PHE A 340 14.31 24.43 -9.38
CA PHE A 340 15.20 24.53 -8.25
C PHE A 340 14.69 25.54 -7.23
N GLN A 341 14.97 25.27 -5.96
CA GLN A 341 14.76 26.22 -4.89
C GLN A 341 15.91 26.16 -3.89
N CYS A 342 16.37 27.32 -3.45
CA CYS A 342 17.40 27.43 -2.43
C CYS A 342 16.79 27.38 -1.03
N TYR A 343 17.31 26.51 -0.17
CA TYR A 343 16.85 26.42 1.22
C TYR A 343 17.14 27.69 2.04
N GLN A 344 18.30 28.34 1.81
CA GLN A 344 18.71 29.54 2.54
C GLN A 344 17.96 30.80 2.11
N HIS A 345 17.49 30.83 0.86
CA HIS A 345 16.83 31.99 0.26
C HIS A 345 15.37 31.67 -0.10
N HIS A 346 14.76 30.71 0.60
CA HIS A 346 13.35 30.40 0.44
C HIS A 346 12.51 31.51 1.11
N PRO A 347 11.44 32.02 0.46
CA PRO A 347 10.87 31.60 -0.82
C PRO A 347 11.43 32.33 -2.05
N ASP A 348 12.22 33.38 -1.84
CA ASP A 348 12.52 34.42 -2.84
C ASP A 348 13.38 33.94 -4.02
N LEU A 349 14.09 32.81 -3.85
CA LEU A 349 14.98 32.30 -4.89
C LEU A 349 14.59 30.89 -5.38
N ALA A 350 13.67 30.90 -6.35
CA ALA A 350 13.29 29.74 -7.15
C ALA A 350 13.54 30.02 -8.64
N TRP A 351 14.08 29.04 -9.37
CA TRP A 351 14.31 29.17 -10.81
C TRP A 351 14.08 27.83 -11.52
N SER A 352 14.06 27.86 -12.85
CA SER A 352 13.91 26.67 -13.67
C SER A 352 14.94 26.67 -14.79
N VAL A 353 15.44 25.48 -15.12
CA VAL A 353 16.32 25.24 -16.27
C VAL A 353 15.65 24.20 -17.14
N THR A 354 15.52 24.49 -18.43
CA THR A 354 15.03 23.53 -19.41
C THR A 354 16.22 22.85 -20.06
N VAL A 355 16.29 21.52 -19.96
CA VAL A 355 17.21 20.69 -20.72
C VAL A 355 16.53 20.34 -22.05
N PRO A 356 17.02 20.83 -23.20
CA PRO A 356 16.41 20.61 -24.51
C PRO A 356 16.33 19.13 -24.88
N SER A 357 15.35 18.76 -25.72
CA SER A 357 15.03 17.36 -26.01
C SER A 357 16.15 16.57 -26.72
N ASP A 358 16.99 17.24 -27.50
CA ASP A 358 18.19 16.72 -28.13
C ASP A 358 19.28 16.40 -27.09
N GLU A 359 19.52 17.31 -26.14
CA GLU A 359 20.44 17.09 -25.02
C GLU A 359 19.95 15.93 -24.13
N VAL A 360 18.65 15.90 -23.79
CA VAL A 360 18.03 14.78 -23.05
C VAL A 360 18.26 13.46 -23.79
N THR A 361 18.14 13.44 -25.11
CA THR A 361 18.35 12.24 -25.93
C THR A 361 19.81 11.76 -25.85
N LEU A 362 20.78 12.69 -25.85
CA LEU A 362 22.19 12.36 -25.66
C LEU A 362 22.44 11.77 -24.26
N LEU A 363 21.88 12.37 -23.22
CA LEU A 363 21.99 11.89 -21.84
C LEU A 363 21.40 10.48 -21.68
N VAL A 364 20.24 10.21 -22.28
CA VAL A 364 19.61 8.87 -22.27
C VAL A 364 20.48 7.83 -22.97
N ARG A 365 21.05 8.15 -24.13
CA ARG A 365 21.95 7.24 -24.85
C ARG A 365 23.21 6.94 -24.05
N ARG A 366 23.81 7.97 -23.44
CA ARG A 366 24.95 7.84 -22.54
C ARG A 366 24.62 6.95 -21.35
N PHE A 367 23.48 7.19 -20.69
CA PHE A 367 23.02 6.39 -19.56
C PHE A 367 22.86 4.90 -19.92
N ILE A 368 22.25 4.59 -21.07
CA ILE A 368 22.10 3.21 -21.55
C ILE A 368 23.47 2.57 -21.81
N HIS A 369 24.39 3.31 -22.41
CA HIS A 369 25.75 2.83 -22.68
C HIS A 369 26.49 2.48 -21.38
N GLU A 370 26.51 3.39 -20.41
CA GLU A 370 27.15 3.19 -19.11
C GLU A 370 26.53 2.00 -18.34
N ALA A 371 25.21 1.84 -18.41
CA ALA A 371 24.51 0.70 -17.82
C ALA A 371 24.82 -0.64 -18.54
N SER A 372 25.18 -0.58 -19.82
CA SER A 372 25.58 -1.75 -20.61
C SER A 372 27.01 -2.19 -20.29
N ASP A 373 27.92 -1.22 -20.16
CA ASP A 373 29.34 -1.49 -19.86
C ASP A 373 29.56 -1.93 -18.41
N SER A 374 28.85 -1.31 -17.46
CA SER A 374 28.84 -1.73 -16.05
C SER A 374 28.24 -3.13 -15.87
N GLY A 375 27.54 -3.63 -16.90
CA GLY A 375 26.87 -4.91 -16.95
C GLY A 375 27.61 -5.99 -17.74
N ALA A 376 28.85 -5.79 -18.24
CA ALA A 376 29.56 -6.74 -19.13
C ALA A 376 29.79 -8.18 -18.61
N ALA A 377 29.16 -8.60 -17.50
CA ALA A 377 28.81 -9.98 -17.18
C ALA A 377 27.37 -10.36 -17.63
N TRP A 378 26.92 -9.88 -18.80
CA TRP A 378 25.66 -10.33 -19.41
C TRP A 378 25.83 -11.72 -19.99
N ALA A 379 25.88 -12.72 -19.09
CA ALA A 379 26.03 -14.12 -19.42
C ALA A 379 25.02 -14.52 -20.50
N THR A 380 25.59 -14.73 -21.69
CA THR A 380 25.19 -15.72 -22.68
C THR A 380 24.69 -16.97 -21.96
N THR A 381 23.39 -17.06 -21.75
CA THR A 381 22.72 -18.31 -21.38
C THR A 381 21.48 -18.42 -22.24
N ALA A 382 21.51 -19.45 -23.09
CA ALA A 382 20.50 -19.87 -24.03
C ALA A 382 19.19 -20.29 -23.36
#